data_AF-A0A4V1UWQ2-F1
#
_entry.id   AF-A0A4V1UWQ2-F1
#
_cell.length_a   1.000
_cell.length_b   1.000
_cell.length_c   1.000
_cell.angle_alpha   90.00
_cell.angle_beta   90.00
_cell.angle_gamma   90.00
#
_symmetry.space_group_name_H-M   'P 1'
#
loop_
_entity.id
_entity.type
_entity.pdbx_description
1 polymer ?
#
loop_
_entity_poly.entity_id
_entity_poly.type
_entity_poly.pdbx_seq_one_letter_code
_entity_poly.pdbx_strand_id
1 'polypeptide(L)'
;MTLAWKSWAIKSRTKISTTLVNCAALPAKWAVKWAPKPEKTLAMKWKPCSKKSLKKAADHPTMEVATMAPFINRKPSTAVLKTSVAGLLPVTLLLAGAVQAQPPLDTLPQSPELQPYNWFATTDPKNQNNDYFLLKPGETRTVPLSAGTLERLWSTSLFPDKTDLTLVAGPHRRQLLLSGGKASRGLLESKAYTFFPGLKGDTLAKLDKGAALIVTNKAATNSKWFFQAAVRPVGTPLQMEKAREVSRRLFKLSIEPGEEKTVENWSNPGQIYEFSVASDGDPIDFSRLRFKASFDGKESVNAPLFSLAGQIAGEEQLQNAVADFDSSRLVIRWPMPFAQAKISLVNESDKAVRLDVGARVSEFAAAPSAYRFRAVQQTARTQKDKPISILDVKGTGSFVGLALSIEPTEDSRRRTFAYLEGNE
;
A
#
# COMPACT_ATOMS: atom_id res chain seq x y z
N MET A 1 36.43 16.99 54.97
CA MET A 1 37.37 17.20 53.84
C MET A 1 36.71 16.72 52.56
N THR A 2 36.66 17.61 51.59
CA THR A 2 35.91 17.56 50.33
C THR A 2 36.46 16.49 49.40
N LEU A 3 35.61 15.56 48.92
CA LEU A 3 35.98 14.60 47.87
C LEU A 3 35.20 14.94 46.59
N ALA A 4 35.91 15.54 45.65
CA ALA A 4 35.42 15.96 44.36
C ALA A 4 35.17 14.75 43.44
N TRP A 5 33.95 14.65 42.90
CA TRP A 5 33.62 13.75 41.81
C TRP A 5 34.00 14.39 40.47
N LYS A 6 34.94 13.78 39.74
CA LYS A 6 35.28 14.15 38.36
C LYS A 6 34.34 13.43 37.39
N SER A 7 33.45 14.17 36.73
CA SER A 7 32.67 13.68 35.59
C SER A 7 33.56 13.56 34.35
N TRP A 8 33.64 12.37 33.76
CA TRP A 8 34.22 12.17 32.42
C TRP A 8 33.14 12.37 31.36
N ALA A 9 33.25 13.44 30.58
CA ALA A 9 32.44 13.66 29.40
C ALA A 9 33.05 12.92 28.20
N ILE A 10 32.43 11.81 27.77
CA ILE A 10 32.77 11.13 26.51
C ILE A 10 32.12 11.93 25.37
N LYS A 11 32.92 12.75 24.68
CA LYS A 11 32.52 13.37 23.40
C LYS A 11 32.75 12.36 22.27
N SER A 12 31.72 11.64 21.85
CA SER A 12 31.76 10.92 20.56
C SER A 12 31.37 11.89 19.44
N ARG A 13 32.36 12.34 18.66
CA ARG A 13 32.14 13.02 17.38
C ARG A 13 32.08 11.97 16.27
N THR A 14 30.91 11.39 16.04
CA THR A 14 30.68 10.59 14.84
C THR A 14 29.76 11.38 13.92
N LYS A 15 30.34 12.05 12.92
CA LYS A 15 29.57 12.61 11.80
C LYS A 15 29.05 11.43 10.97
N ILE A 16 27.74 11.22 10.98
CA ILE A 16 27.07 10.30 10.06
C ILE A 16 27.11 10.96 8.68
N SER A 17 27.79 10.32 7.74
CA SER A 17 27.78 10.69 6.32
C SER A 17 26.48 10.18 5.70
N THR A 18 25.73 11.06 5.03
CA THR A 18 24.48 10.74 4.29
C THR A 18 24.72 10.46 2.81
N THR A 19 25.94 10.08 2.40
CA THR A 19 26.24 9.79 1.01
C THR A 19 25.87 8.34 0.67
N LEU A 20 24.92 8.17 -0.26
CA LEU A 20 24.53 6.87 -0.82
C LEU A 20 25.74 6.19 -1.46
N VAL A 21 26.11 5.02 -0.94
CA VAL A 21 27.05 4.09 -1.60
C VAL A 21 26.22 3.11 -2.42
N ASN A 22 26.41 3.13 -3.74
CA ASN A 22 25.83 2.14 -4.64
C ASN A 22 26.51 0.78 -4.41
N CYS A 23 25.88 -0.10 -3.63
CA CYS A 23 26.28 -1.50 -3.56
C CYS A 23 25.67 -2.25 -4.75
N ALA A 24 26.48 -2.51 -5.77
CA ALA A 24 26.14 -3.48 -6.82
C ALA A 24 26.21 -4.89 -6.21
N ALA A 25 25.05 -5.51 -5.96
CA ALA A 25 24.98 -6.91 -5.56
C ALA A 25 25.31 -7.80 -6.77
N LEU A 26 26.33 -8.66 -6.62
CA LEU A 26 26.61 -9.76 -7.54
C LEU A 26 25.54 -10.85 -7.36
N PRO A 27 25.04 -11.50 -8.43
CA PRO A 27 24.05 -12.55 -8.30
C PRO A 27 24.63 -13.81 -7.64
N ALA A 28 23.89 -14.32 -6.65
CA ALA A 28 24.16 -15.57 -5.95
C ALA A 28 24.09 -16.79 -6.89
N LYS A 29 25.08 -17.68 -6.77
CA LYS A 29 25.40 -18.80 -7.69
C LYS A 29 24.48 -20.04 -7.60
N TRP A 30 23.26 -19.98 -7.06
CA TRP A 30 22.51 -21.20 -6.70
C TRP A 30 21.30 -21.54 -7.59
N ALA A 31 20.95 -20.69 -8.56
CA ALA A 31 19.75 -20.86 -9.39
C ALA A 31 19.95 -21.75 -10.63
N VAL A 32 20.48 -22.98 -10.49
CA VAL A 32 20.65 -23.90 -11.65
C VAL A 32 20.02 -25.29 -11.46
N LYS A 33 19.46 -25.65 -10.30
CA LYS A 33 19.07 -27.06 -10.06
C LYS A 33 17.65 -27.49 -10.50
N TRP A 34 16.79 -26.59 -11.00
CA TRP A 34 15.37 -26.91 -11.26
C TRP A 34 14.79 -26.39 -12.59
N ALA A 35 15.61 -26.11 -13.61
CA ALA A 35 15.10 -25.87 -14.96
C ALA A 35 14.98 -27.20 -15.76
N PRO A 36 13.81 -27.59 -16.28
CA PRO A 36 13.70 -28.71 -17.21
C PRO A 36 14.43 -28.39 -18.53
N LYS A 37 15.12 -29.39 -19.09
CA LYS A 37 15.88 -29.27 -20.35
C LYS A 37 14.98 -28.90 -21.54
N PRO A 38 15.40 -28.01 -22.45
CA PRO A 38 14.53 -27.42 -23.48
C PRO A 38 14.35 -28.27 -24.75
N GLU A 39 14.64 -29.56 -24.75
CA GLU A 39 14.76 -30.33 -26.02
C GLU A 39 13.47 -30.99 -26.54
N LYS A 40 12.31 -30.84 -25.90
CA LYS A 40 11.06 -31.40 -26.44
C LYS A 40 9.86 -30.50 -26.18
N THR A 41 9.65 -29.49 -27.02
CA THR A 41 8.32 -28.88 -27.19
C THR A 41 8.16 -28.28 -28.59
N LEU A 42 7.46 -29.04 -29.43
CA LEU A 42 6.62 -28.65 -30.57
C LEU A 42 7.13 -27.58 -31.55
N ALA A 43 7.63 -28.07 -32.68
CA ALA A 43 7.75 -27.32 -33.92
C ALA A 43 6.37 -26.87 -34.44
N MET A 44 6.05 -25.58 -34.27
CA MET A 44 5.00 -24.91 -35.06
C MET A 44 5.68 -24.15 -36.21
N LYS A 45 5.58 -24.69 -37.42
CA LYS A 45 5.98 -24.00 -38.66
C LYS A 45 5.03 -22.84 -38.93
N TRP A 46 5.49 -21.61 -38.72
CA TRP A 46 4.80 -20.41 -39.21
C TRP A 46 5.16 -20.16 -40.68
N LYS A 47 4.15 -20.11 -41.56
CA LYS A 47 4.32 -19.63 -42.95
C LYS A 47 4.53 -18.12 -42.96
N PRO A 48 5.43 -17.57 -43.80
CA PRO A 48 5.62 -16.13 -43.91
C PRO A 48 4.42 -15.47 -44.61
N CYS A 49 3.83 -14.45 -43.98
CA CYS A 49 2.86 -13.57 -44.62
C CYS A 49 3.57 -12.62 -45.61
N SER A 50 2.96 -12.46 -46.79
CA SER A 50 3.49 -11.72 -47.93
C SER A 50 3.53 -10.21 -47.74
N LYS A 51 4.60 -9.57 -48.22
CA LYS A 51 4.81 -8.10 -48.26
C LYS A 51 3.92 -7.40 -49.30
N LYS A 52 2.62 -7.24 -49.06
CA LYS A 52 1.76 -6.32 -49.84
C LYS A 52 0.67 -5.70 -48.96
N SER A 53 1.00 -4.64 -48.23
CA SER A 53 0.07 -3.58 -47.80
C SER A 53 0.79 -2.58 -46.89
N LEU A 54 1.70 -1.79 -47.48
CA LEU A 54 2.18 -0.54 -46.89
C LEU A 54 1.74 0.58 -47.82
N LYS A 55 0.66 1.29 -47.47
CA LYS A 55 0.36 2.67 -47.92
C LYS A 55 -0.92 3.18 -47.24
N LYS A 56 -0.76 3.96 -46.18
CA LYS A 56 -1.28 5.34 -46.00
C LYS A 56 -1.18 5.70 -44.51
N ALA A 57 -0.33 6.66 -44.18
CA ALA A 57 -0.47 7.42 -42.95
C ALA A 57 -1.70 8.33 -43.12
N ALA A 58 -2.65 8.22 -42.21
CA ALA A 58 -3.77 9.13 -42.10
C ALA A 58 -3.62 9.87 -40.77
N ASP A 59 -3.67 11.20 -40.83
CA ASP A 59 -3.80 12.07 -39.68
C ASP A 59 -5.04 11.65 -38.88
N HIS A 60 -4.84 11.25 -37.63
CA HIS A 60 -5.94 10.94 -36.71
C HIS A 60 -6.32 12.20 -35.93
N PRO A 61 -7.61 12.60 -35.91
CA PRO A 61 -8.06 13.69 -35.06
C PRO A 61 -7.97 13.26 -33.59
N THR A 62 -7.54 14.19 -32.75
CA THR A 62 -7.63 14.10 -31.29
C THR A 62 -9.11 13.98 -30.93
N MET A 63 -9.56 12.81 -30.42
CA MET A 63 -10.88 12.71 -29.81
C MET A 63 -10.79 13.28 -28.39
N GLU A 64 -11.28 14.51 -28.21
CA GLU A 64 -11.74 14.96 -26.90
C GLU A 64 -12.97 14.14 -26.52
N VAL A 65 -12.82 13.25 -25.54
CA VAL A 65 -13.96 12.58 -24.90
C VAL A 65 -14.36 13.44 -23.71
N ALA A 66 -15.67 13.67 -23.58
CA ALA A 66 -16.31 14.46 -22.55
C ALA A 66 -15.69 14.22 -21.17
N THR A 67 -15.17 15.29 -20.58
CA THR A 67 -14.84 15.38 -19.18
C THR A 67 -16.08 15.04 -18.36
N MET A 68 -16.02 13.97 -17.57
CA MET A 68 -16.99 13.79 -16.49
C MET A 68 -16.74 14.92 -15.49
N ALA A 69 -17.59 15.94 -15.55
CA ALA A 69 -17.73 16.91 -14.47
C ALA A 69 -17.95 16.15 -13.15
N PRO A 70 -17.48 16.67 -12.00
CA PRO A 70 -17.73 16.05 -10.71
C PRO A 70 -19.24 15.88 -10.55
N PHE A 71 -19.67 14.62 -10.49
CA PHE A 71 -21.02 14.26 -10.09
C PHE A 71 -21.18 14.74 -8.65
N ILE A 72 -21.75 15.92 -8.45
CA ILE A 72 -22.68 16.34 -7.38
C ILE A 72 -23.12 17.77 -7.72
N ASN A 73 -24.29 17.90 -8.33
CA ASN A 73 -25.19 19.02 -8.08
C ASN A 73 -26.60 18.63 -8.50
N ARG A 74 -27.38 18.07 -7.56
CA ARG A 74 -28.83 17.99 -7.71
C ARG A 74 -29.48 18.83 -6.61
N LYS A 75 -30.14 19.91 -7.04
CA LYS A 75 -31.07 20.68 -6.21
C LYS A 75 -32.19 19.75 -5.71
N PRO A 76 -32.60 19.82 -4.44
CA PRO A 76 -33.74 19.06 -3.97
C PRO A 76 -35.01 19.62 -4.61
N SER A 77 -35.70 18.82 -5.43
CA SER A 77 -37.06 19.11 -5.84
C SER A 77 -38.00 18.75 -4.69
N THR A 78 -38.61 19.75 -4.08
CA THR A 78 -39.80 19.60 -3.24
C THR A 78 -40.95 19.06 -4.08
N ALA A 79 -41.31 17.79 -3.87
CA ALA A 79 -42.57 17.24 -4.34
C ALA A 79 -43.41 16.80 -3.13
N VAL A 80 -44.61 17.35 -3.11
CA VAL A 80 -45.62 17.30 -2.07
C VAL A 80 -46.18 15.87 -1.92
N LEU A 81 -46.21 15.36 -0.68
CA LEU A 81 -46.99 14.17 -0.32
C LEU A 81 -48.49 14.50 -0.45
N LYS A 82 -49.20 13.70 -1.25
CA LYS A 82 -50.65 13.50 -1.08
C LYS A 82 -50.88 12.08 -0.60
N THR A 83 -51.41 12.00 0.60
CA THR A 83 -52.01 10.84 1.25
C THR A 83 -53.26 10.37 0.50
N SER A 84 -53.45 9.06 0.41
CA SER A 84 -54.77 8.42 0.34
C SER A 84 -54.67 6.98 0.84
N VAL A 85 -55.60 6.66 1.73
CA VAL A 85 -55.79 5.41 2.48
C VAL A 85 -56.68 4.48 1.67
N ALA A 86 -56.40 3.17 1.69
CA ALA A 86 -57.36 2.09 2.02
C ALA A 86 -56.97 0.73 1.41
N GLY A 87 -57.01 -0.31 2.26
CA GLY A 87 -57.73 -1.54 1.93
C GLY A 87 -56.93 -2.78 1.47
N LEU A 88 -56.96 -3.78 2.36
CA LEU A 88 -57.00 -5.23 2.11
C LEU A 88 -55.70 -5.99 1.78
N LEU A 89 -55.36 -6.87 2.73
CA LEU A 89 -54.42 -7.99 2.64
C LEU A 89 -54.84 -9.01 1.58
N PRO A 90 -53.86 -9.66 0.93
CA PRO A 90 -53.72 -11.10 1.18
C PRO A 90 -52.29 -11.52 1.52
N VAL A 91 -52.21 -12.49 2.44
CA VAL A 91 -51.00 -13.18 2.87
C VAL A 91 -50.33 -13.80 1.65
N THR A 92 -49.23 -13.19 1.20
CA THR A 92 -48.35 -13.73 0.18
C THR A 92 -47.06 -14.16 0.86
N LEU A 93 -46.79 -15.46 0.84
CA LEU A 93 -45.55 -16.06 1.32
C LEU A 93 -44.40 -15.61 0.39
N LEU A 94 -43.80 -14.46 0.71
CA LEU A 94 -42.58 -13.99 0.03
C LEU A 94 -41.38 -14.60 0.75
N LEU A 95 -40.75 -15.57 0.08
CA LEU A 95 -39.36 -15.93 0.29
C LEU A 95 -38.52 -14.65 0.14
N ALA A 96 -38.23 -14.00 1.26
CA ALA A 96 -37.23 -12.96 1.34
C ALA A 96 -35.86 -13.60 1.13
N GLY A 97 -35.49 -13.79 -0.13
CA GLY A 97 -34.09 -13.81 -0.51
C GLY A 97 -33.54 -12.46 -0.08
N ALA A 98 -32.76 -12.45 1.00
CA ALA A 98 -31.96 -11.31 1.37
C ALA A 98 -30.97 -11.08 0.22
N VAL A 99 -31.37 -10.28 -0.76
CA VAL A 99 -30.45 -9.56 -1.62
C VAL A 99 -29.74 -8.61 -0.67
N GLN A 100 -28.63 -9.08 -0.11
CA GLN A 100 -27.73 -8.28 0.67
C GLN A 100 -27.23 -7.22 -0.29
N ALA A 101 -27.87 -6.05 -0.26
CA ALA A 101 -27.41 -4.89 -0.99
C ALA A 101 -25.96 -4.69 -0.60
N GLN A 102 -25.05 -4.89 -1.55
CA GLN A 102 -23.67 -4.50 -1.33
C GLN A 102 -23.71 -3.01 -0.96
N PRO A 103 -23.13 -2.60 0.17
CA PRO A 103 -23.02 -1.18 0.46
C PRO A 103 -22.35 -0.51 -0.75
N PRO A 104 -22.76 0.72 -1.11
CA PRO A 104 -22.10 1.44 -2.20
C PRO A 104 -20.59 1.41 -1.97
N LEU A 105 -19.82 1.23 -3.05
CA LEU A 105 -18.34 1.21 -3.06
C LEU A 105 -17.69 2.46 -2.41
N ASP A 106 -18.48 3.45 -1.99
CA ASP A 106 -18.09 4.65 -1.26
C ASP A 106 -17.67 4.40 0.21
N THR A 107 -17.69 3.16 0.70
CA THR A 107 -17.31 2.85 2.09
C THR A 107 -15.90 2.25 2.23
N LEU A 108 -14.95 2.60 1.37
CA LEU A 108 -13.55 2.41 1.73
C LEU A 108 -13.26 3.31 2.93
N PRO A 109 -12.85 2.76 4.09
CA PRO A 109 -12.69 3.54 5.31
C PRO A 109 -11.58 4.58 5.12
N GLN A 110 -11.99 5.84 4.96
CA GLN A 110 -11.12 7.02 4.78
C GLN A 110 -10.60 7.50 6.13
N SER A 111 -9.49 8.25 6.14
CA SER A 111 -9.07 9.02 7.32
C SER A 111 -10.18 10.00 7.70
N PRO A 112 -10.85 9.82 8.85
CA PRO A 112 -11.98 10.66 9.23
C PRO A 112 -11.60 12.12 9.49
N GLU A 113 -10.30 12.39 9.68
CA GLU A 113 -9.74 13.72 9.89
C GLU A 113 -9.22 14.36 8.58
N LEU A 114 -9.17 13.61 7.49
CA LEU A 114 -8.70 14.09 6.20
C LEU A 114 -9.82 14.05 5.18
N GLN A 115 -9.78 14.99 4.24
CA GLN A 115 -10.65 14.87 3.08
C GLN A 115 -10.31 13.57 2.32
N PRO A 116 -11.34 12.84 1.85
CA PRO A 116 -11.12 11.63 1.08
C PRO A 116 -10.25 11.92 -0.13
N TYR A 117 -9.42 10.96 -0.51
CA TYR A 117 -8.68 11.08 -1.75
C TYR A 117 -9.63 11.00 -2.93
N ASN A 118 -9.32 11.74 -3.99
CA ASN A 118 -9.86 11.45 -5.30
C ASN A 118 -9.06 10.27 -5.87
N TRP A 119 -9.75 9.13 -6.03
CA TRP A 119 -9.20 7.91 -6.59
C TRP A 119 -9.47 7.84 -8.09
N PHE A 120 -8.42 7.59 -8.87
CA PHE A 120 -8.48 7.41 -10.31
C PHE A 120 -7.90 6.05 -10.64
N ALA A 121 -8.66 5.16 -11.26
CA ALA A 121 -8.19 3.83 -11.62
C ALA A 121 -8.83 3.34 -12.91
N THR A 122 -8.27 2.27 -13.48
CA THR A 122 -8.88 1.53 -14.61
C THR A 122 -9.99 0.57 -14.18
N THR A 123 -10.44 0.62 -12.92
CA THR A 123 -11.49 -0.26 -12.38
C THR A 123 -12.71 -0.31 -13.29
N ASP A 124 -13.18 -1.51 -13.58
CA ASP A 124 -14.34 -1.76 -14.42
C ASP A 124 -15.60 -1.30 -13.67
N PRO A 125 -16.32 -0.28 -14.17
CA PRO A 125 -17.53 0.20 -13.53
C PRO A 125 -18.65 -0.85 -13.50
N LYS A 126 -18.52 -1.95 -14.27
CA LYS A 126 -19.47 -3.07 -14.30
C LYS A 126 -19.06 -4.23 -13.39
N ASN A 127 -17.93 -4.14 -12.70
CA ASN A 127 -17.41 -5.18 -11.81
C ASN A 127 -17.25 -6.55 -12.52
N GLN A 128 -16.86 -6.56 -13.81
CA GLN A 128 -16.64 -7.77 -14.60
C GLN A 128 -15.15 -8.15 -14.67
N ASN A 129 -14.32 -7.59 -13.78
CA ASN A 129 -12.86 -7.77 -13.76
C ASN A 129 -12.18 -7.39 -15.09
N ASN A 130 -12.67 -6.33 -15.74
CA ASN A 130 -12.03 -5.73 -16.91
C ASN A 130 -11.31 -4.43 -16.53
N ASP A 131 -10.49 -4.47 -15.48
CA ASP A 131 -9.90 -3.30 -14.82
C ASP A 131 -8.74 -2.67 -15.62
N TYR A 132 -8.89 -2.51 -16.93
CA TYR A 132 -7.87 -1.99 -17.84
C TYR A 132 -8.44 -1.11 -18.94
N PHE A 133 -7.60 -0.23 -19.47
CA PHE A 133 -7.82 0.34 -20.80
C PHE A 133 -7.08 -0.47 -21.86
N LEU A 134 -7.78 -0.81 -22.94
CA LEU A 134 -7.17 -1.43 -24.11
C LEU A 134 -6.56 -0.33 -25.00
N LEU A 135 -5.24 -0.35 -25.15
CA LEU A 135 -4.50 0.57 -26.00
C LEU A 135 -4.10 -0.13 -27.30
N LYS A 136 -4.52 0.39 -28.45
CA LYS A 136 -4.07 -0.06 -29.79
C LYS A 136 -2.59 0.30 -30.02
N PRO A 137 -1.91 -0.34 -31.00
CA PRO A 137 -0.57 0.04 -31.39
C PRO A 137 -0.46 1.54 -31.72
N GLY A 138 0.46 2.24 -31.05
CA GLY A 138 0.66 3.68 -31.22
C GLY A 138 -0.36 4.58 -30.53
N GLU A 139 -1.41 4.03 -29.91
CA GLU A 139 -2.45 4.82 -29.25
C GLU A 139 -1.90 5.55 -28.03
N THR A 140 -2.20 6.85 -27.96
CA THR A 140 -1.98 7.68 -26.79
C THR A 140 -3.32 7.94 -26.11
N ARG A 141 -3.38 7.72 -24.79
CA ARG A 141 -4.53 8.08 -23.96
C ARG A 141 -4.14 9.05 -22.87
N THR A 142 -5.10 9.90 -22.53
CA THR A 142 -4.96 10.94 -21.51
C THR A 142 -6.05 10.75 -20.47
N VAL A 143 -5.64 10.68 -19.21
CA VAL A 143 -6.53 10.57 -18.05
C VAL A 143 -6.41 11.84 -17.22
N PRO A 144 -7.47 12.63 -17.04
CA PRO A 144 -7.44 13.79 -16.17
C PRO A 144 -7.38 13.35 -14.69
N LEU A 145 -6.55 14.04 -13.91
CA LEU A 145 -6.45 13.94 -12.46
C LEU A 145 -6.93 15.26 -11.84
N SER A 146 -7.58 15.20 -10.67
CA SER A 146 -8.07 16.39 -9.97
C SER A 146 -6.94 17.27 -9.47
N ALA A 147 -7.27 18.51 -9.11
CA ALA A 147 -6.36 19.36 -8.36
C ALA A 147 -6.08 18.78 -6.96
N GLY A 148 -4.89 19.00 -6.42
CA GLY A 148 -4.51 18.48 -5.11
C GLY A 148 -3.04 18.11 -4.94
N THR A 149 -2.76 17.21 -4.01
CA THR A 149 -1.46 16.58 -3.82
C THR A 149 -1.52 15.15 -4.36
N LEU A 150 -0.68 14.81 -5.34
CA LEU A 150 -0.50 13.43 -5.77
C LEU A 150 0.27 12.67 -4.69
N GLU A 151 -0.35 11.63 -4.14
CA GLU A 151 0.18 10.86 -3.02
C GLU A 151 0.82 9.55 -3.51
N ARG A 152 0.18 8.93 -4.51
CA ARG A 152 0.65 7.69 -5.15
C ARG A 152 0.19 7.63 -6.59
N LEU A 153 1.06 7.11 -7.44
CA LEU A 153 0.73 6.62 -8.78
C LEU A 153 1.31 5.21 -8.94
N TRP A 154 0.45 4.26 -9.29
CA TRP A 154 0.82 2.91 -9.72
C TRP A 154 0.34 2.70 -11.16
N SER A 155 1.14 2.01 -11.97
CA SER A 155 0.80 1.71 -13.36
C SER A 155 1.49 0.43 -13.81
N THR A 156 0.81 -0.39 -14.61
CA THR A 156 1.43 -1.51 -15.32
C THR A 156 0.77 -1.70 -16.68
N SER A 157 1.41 -2.46 -17.56
CA SER A 157 0.80 -2.88 -18.81
C SER A 157 1.29 -4.25 -19.22
N LEU A 158 0.66 -4.82 -20.25
CA LEU A 158 1.11 -6.09 -20.83
C LEU A 158 2.57 -5.99 -21.34
N PHE A 159 2.97 -4.81 -21.83
CA PHE A 159 4.30 -4.51 -22.37
C PHE A 159 4.85 -3.21 -21.76
N PRO A 160 5.32 -3.23 -20.50
CA PRO A 160 5.80 -2.02 -19.82
C PRO A 160 7.05 -1.43 -20.48
N ASP A 161 7.86 -2.27 -21.12
CA ASP A 161 9.02 -1.86 -21.89
C ASP A 161 8.66 -1.16 -23.21
N LYS A 162 7.41 -1.30 -23.63
CA LYS A 162 6.80 -0.63 -24.78
C LYS A 162 5.72 0.34 -24.37
N THR A 163 5.79 0.87 -23.14
CA THR A 163 4.84 1.87 -22.66
C THR A 163 5.59 3.13 -22.24
N ASP A 164 5.12 4.26 -22.76
CA ASP A 164 5.54 5.57 -22.27
C ASP A 164 4.45 6.12 -21.34
N LEU A 165 4.85 6.56 -20.14
CA LEU A 165 3.98 7.19 -19.15
C LEU A 165 4.51 8.58 -18.83
N THR A 166 3.67 9.60 -18.95
CA THR A 166 4.00 11.01 -18.71
C THR A 166 2.95 11.61 -17.77
N LEU A 167 3.40 12.40 -16.79
CA LEU A 167 2.51 13.22 -15.97
C LEU A 167 2.65 14.69 -16.36
N VAL A 168 1.52 15.36 -16.59
CA VAL A 168 1.45 16.79 -16.94
C VAL A 168 0.67 17.53 -15.85
N ALA A 169 1.35 18.28 -14.98
CA ALA A 169 0.76 19.06 -13.89
C ALA A 169 0.76 20.57 -14.21
N GLY A 170 -0.15 20.99 -15.10
CA GLY A 170 -0.18 22.37 -15.62
C GLY A 170 0.75 22.61 -16.82
N PRO A 171 0.80 23.85 -17.36
CA PRO A 171 1.36 24.12 -18.69
C PRO A 171 2.88 23.91 -18.81
N HIS A 172 3.62 24.00 -17.70
CA HIS A 172 5.09 23.96 -17.70
C HIS A 172 5.68 22.73 -16.99
N ARG A 173 4.84 21.85 -16.43
CA ARG A 173 5.32 20.70 -15.64
C ARG A 173 4.91 19.40 -16.33
N ARG A 174 5.62 19.09 -17.40
CA ARG A 174 5.53 17.81 -18.11
C ARG A 174 6.74 16.96 -17.73
N GLN A 175 6.50 15.80 -17.14
CA GLN A 175 7.55 14.88 -16.75
C GLN A 175 7.27 13.50 -17.33
N LEU A 176 8.23 13.00 -18.12
CA LEU A 176 8.27 11.59 -18.47
C LEU A 176 8.53 10.79 -17.18
N LEU A 177 7.76 9.75 -16.95
CA LEU A 177 7.83 8.89 -15.76
C LEU A 177 8.44 7.55 -16.10
N LEU A 178 7.93 6.90 -17.15
CA LEU A 178 8.38 5.62 -17.68
C LEU A 178 8.53 5.74 -19.20
N SER A 179 9.61 5.20 -19.77
CA SER A 179 9.75 5.02 -21.21
C SER A 179 10.74 3.91 -21.50
N GLY A 180 10.47 3.09 -22.51
CA GLY A 180 11.40 2.04 -22.95
C GLY A 180 11.74 1.04 -21.83
N GLY A 181 10.85 0.83 -20.87
CA GLY A 181 11.07 -0.06 -19.72
C GLY A 181 12.03 0.51 -18.67
N LYS A 182 12.24 1.82 -18.67
CA LYS A 182 13.07 2.51 -17.69
C LYS A 182 12.25 3.59 -16.98
N ALA A 183 12.20 3.53 -15.65
CA ALA A 183 11.67 4.61 -14.83
C ALA A 183 12.68 5.76 -14.82
N SER A 184 12.24 6.95 -15.24
CA SER A 184 13.03 8.18 -15.11
C SER A 184 12.78 8.87 -13.77
N ARG A 185 11.61 8.63 -13.16
CA ARG A 185 11.24 8.96 -11.77
C ARG A 185 10.45 7.79 -11.20
N GLY A 186 10.50 7.57 -9.88
CA GLY A 186 9.83 6.42 -9.24
C GLY A 186 10.60 5.11 -9.42
N LEU A 187 9.92 3.99 -9.19
CA LEU A 187 10.48 2.64 -9.24
C LEU A 187 9.72 1.80 -10.27
N LEU A 188 10.44 1.06 -11.11
CA LEU A 188 9.87 0.01 -11.95
C LEU A 188 10.41 -1.33 -11.49
N GLU A 189 9.54 -2.18 -10.96
CA GLU A 189 9.90 -3.49 -10.46
C GLU A 189 8.90 -4.53 -10.97
N SER A 190 9.41 -5.66 -11.47
CA SER A 190 8.55 -6.78 -11.94
C SER A 190 7.41 -6.34 -12.86
N LYS A 191 7.69 -5.39 -13.77
CA LYS A 191 6.75 -4.76 -14.73
C LYS A 191 5.79 -3.72 -14.15
N ALA A 192 5.75 -3.54 -12.83
CA ALA A 192 4.91 -2.55 -12.16
C ALA A 192 5.70 -1.26 -11.90
N TYR A 193 5.17 -0.15 -12.38
CA TYR A 193 5.67 1.19 -12.09
C TYR A 193 4.98 1.75 -10.85
N THR A 194 5.76 2.29 -9.92
CA THR A 194 5.28 2.99 -8.73
C THR A 194 5.96 4.34 -8.58
N PHE A 195 5.20 5.34 -8.17
CA PHE A 195 5.69 6.68 -7.91
C PHE A 195 5.01 7.26 -6.68
N PHE A 196 5.82 7.65 -5.70
CA PHE A 196 5.42 8.29 -4.45
C PHE A 196 6.02 9.70 -4.40
N PRO A 197 5.24 10.76 -4.68
CA PRO A 197 5.74 12.14 -4.70
C PRO A 197 5.90 12.69 -3.27
N GLY A 198 6.66 12.01 -2.42
CA GLY A 198 6.78 12.31 -0.99
C GLY A 198 8.14 12.84 -0.55
N LEU A 199 9.15 12.78 -1.41
CA LEU A 199 10.48 13.29 -1.08
C LEU A 199 10.50 14.81 -1.25
N LYS A 200 10.92 15.53 -0.21
CA LYS A 200 11.00 17.01 -0.18
C LYS A 200 11.57 17.55 -1.50
N GLY A 201 10.80 18.42 -2.16
CA GLY A 201 11.23 19.10 -3.39
C GLY A 201 10.69 18.48 -4.69
N ASP A 202 9.92 17.39 -4.64
CA ASP A 202 9.29 16.90 -5.86
C ASP A 202 8.15 17.83 -6.32
N THR A 203 8.42 18.57 -7.39
CA THR A 203 7.46 19.51 -8.00
C THR A 203 6.22 18.83 -8.58
N LEU A 204 6.24 17.50 -8.75
CA LEU A 204 5.09 16.72 -9.21
C LEU A 204 4.10 16.36 -8.10
N ALA A 205 4.45 16.59 -6.84
CA ALA A 205 3.53 16.34 -5.73
C ALA A 205 2.30 17.26 -5.80
N LYS A 206 2.45 18.51 -6.25
CA LYS A 206 1.35 19.49 -6.29
C LYS A 206 0.70 19.58 -7.67
N LEU A 207 -0.56 19.19 -7.78
CA LEU A 207 -1.38 19.27 -9.00
C LEU A 207 -2.26 20.53 -8.97
N ASP A 208 -1.68 21.73 -9.06
CA ASP A 208 -2.35 23.01 -8.75
C ASP A 208 -3.76 23.16 -9.35
N LYS A 209 -3.88 23.03 -10.68
CA LYS A 209 -5.15 23.11 -11.43
C LYS A 209 -5.62 21.75 -11.92
N GLY A 210 -5.12 20.68 -11.31
CA GLY A 210 -5.22 19.32 -11.82
C GLY A 210 -4.00 18.90 -12.63
N ALA A 211 -4.07 17.68 -13.16
CA ALA A 211 -3.04 17.11 -14.00
C ALA A 211 -3.62 16.17 -15.04
N ALA A 212 -2.77 15.70 -15.95
CA ALA A 212 -3.11 14.69 -16.92
C ALA A 212 -2.05 13.59 -16.91
N LEU A 213 -2.49 12.34 -16.74
CA LEU A 213 -1.66 11.17 -16.93
C LEU A 213 -1.79 10.72 -18.38
N ILE A 214 -0.70 10.77 -19.12
CA ILE A 214 -0.64 10.43 -20.54
C ILE A 214 0.11 9.12 -20.69
N VAL A 215 -0.53 8.13 -21.29
CA VAL A 215 0.07 6.83 -21.62
C VAL A 215 0.14 6.67 -23.13
N THR A 216 1.21 6.07 -23.66
CA THR A 216 1.29 5.69 -25.08
C THR A 216 1.76 4.25 -25.22
N ASN A 217 1.01 3.44 -25.97
CA ASN A 217 1.40 2.09 -26.33
C ASN A 217 2.35 2.12 -27.54
N LYS A 218 3.62 1.77 -27.32
CA LYS A 218 4.65 1.64 -28.36
C LYS A 218 4.81 0.20 -28.86
N ALA A 219 4.00 -0.75 -28.40
CA ALA A 219 4.01 -2.12 -28.90
C ALA A 219 3.35 -2.19 -30.29
N ALA A 220 3.71 -3.22 -31.06
CA ALA A 220 3.09 -3.52 -32.35
C ALA A 220 1.72 -4.21 -32.23
N THR A 221 1.27 -4.51 -31.00
CA THR A 221 0.02 -5.20 -30.67
C THR A 221 -0.77 -4.40 -29.62
N ASN A 222 -2.04 -4.77 -29.43
CA ASN A 222 -2.86 -4.20 -28.36
C ASN A 222 -2.22 -4.48 -27.00
N SER A 223 -2.22 -3.49 -26.12
CA SER A 223 -1.72 -3.59 -24.75
C SER A 223 -2.83 -3.28 -23.76
N LYS A 224 -3.02 -4.13 -22.75
CA LYS A 224 -3.86 -3.80 -21.60
C LYS A 224 -3.03 -2.89 -20.68
N TRP A 225 -3.55 -1.72 -20.35
CA TRP A 225 -2.95 -0.78 -19.41
C TRP A 225 -3.81 -0.66 -18.16
N PHE A 226 -3.16 -0.77 -17.00
CA PHE A 226 -3.77 -0.70 -15.69
C PHE A 226 -3.10 0.46 -14.94
N PHE A 227 -3.88 1.28 -14.24
CA PHE A 227 -3.30 2.30 -13.37
C PHE A 227 -4.18 2.59 -12.17
N GLN A 228 -3.56 3.21 -11.18
CA GLN A 228 -4.22 3.76 -10.01
C GLN A 228 -3.47 5.02 -9.55
N ALA A 229 -4.17 6.12 -9.34
CA ALA A 229 -3.64 7.36 -8.79
C ALA A 229 -4.50 7.83 -7.62
N ALA A 230 -3.84 8.27 -6.55
CA ALA A 230 -4.48 8.86 -5.38
C ALA A 230 -4.10 10.34 -5.28
N VAL A 231 -5.09 11.22 -5.37
CA VAL A 231 -4.90 12.67 -5.25
C VAL A 231 -5.64 13.17 -4.02
N ARG A 232 -4.92 13.71 -3.04
CA ARG A 232 -5.53 14.39 -1.90
C ARG A 232 -6.01 15.78 -2.35
N PRO A 233 -7.29 16.13 -2.18
CA PRO A 233 -7.74 17.50 -2.44
C PRO A 233 -6.93 18.52 -1.65
N VAL A 234 -6.82 19.74 -2.16
CA VAL A 234 -6.26 20.86 -1.40
C VAL A 234 -7.18 21.12 -0.20
N GLY A 235 -6.76 20.71 0.98
CA GLY A 235 -7.51 20.85 2.22
C GLY A 235 -6.71 21.59 3.30
N THR A 236 -7.39 21.90 4.41
CA THR A 236 -6.73 22.46 5.59
C THR A 236 -5.62 21.51 6.03
N PRO A 237 -4.37 21.97 6.18
CA PRO A 237 -3.30 21.12 6.68
C PRO A 237 -3.71 20.56 8.05
N LEU A 238 -3.39 19.29 8.32
CA LEU A 238 -3.57 18.70 9.64
C LEU A 238 -2.83 19.57 10.65
N GLN A 239 -3.56 20.19 11.57
CA GLN A 239 -2.95 20.78 12.76
C GLN A 239 -2.53 19.63 13.65
N MET A 240 -1.27 19.21 13.52
CA MET A 240 -0.67 18.31 14.49
C MET A 240 -0.45 19.07 15.79
N GLU A 241 -0.94 18.51 16.90
CA GLU A 241 -0.51 18.98 18.22
C GLU A 241 1.02 18.92 18.30
N LYS A 242 1.62 19.93 18.93
CA LYS A 242 3.06 19.92 19.16
C LYS A 242 3.36 18.93 20.29
N ALA A 243 4.20 17.95 19.99
CA ALA A 243 4.78 17.07 21.01
C ALA A 243 5.50 17.90 22.08
N ARG A 244 5.33 17.53 23.36
CA ARG A 244 6.02 18.15 24.49
C ARG A 244 7.47 17.69 24.58
N GLU A 245 7.67 16.40 24.37
CA GLU A 245 8.96 15.75 24.48
C GLU A 245 9.01 14.58 23.50
N VAL A 246 10.21 14.32 22.99
CA VAL A 246 10.51 13.14 22.20
C VAL A 246 11.53 12.30 22.97
N SER A 247 11.09 11.18 23.53
CA SER A 247 11.96 10.25 24.25
C SER A 247 12.31 9.04 23.37
N ARG A 248 13.55 8.57 23.48
CA ARG A 248 13.99 7.28 22.93
C ARG A 248 14.20 6.33 24.10
N ARG A 249 13.46 5.23 24.11
CA ARG A 249 13.58 4.17 25.11
C ARG A 249 14.23 2.95 24.48
N LEU A 250 15.10 2.28 25.22
CA LEU A 250 15.83 1.09 24.79
C LEU A 250 15.68 0.01 25.85
N PHE A 251 15.44 -1.23 25.40
CA PHE A 251 15.18 -2.38 26.25
C PHE A 251 16.00 -3.56 25.76
N LYS A 252 16.54 -4.36 26.68
CA LYS A 252 17.13 -5.66 26.39
C LYS A 252 16.20 -6.75 26.87
N LEU A 253 15.77 -7.62 25.97
CA LEU A 253 14.82 -8.69 26.27
C LEU A 253 15.43 -10.04 25.90
N SER A 254 15.23 -11.02 26.78
CA SER A 254 15.36 -12.44 26.45
C SER A 254 13.95 -13.03 26.53
N ILE A 255 13.49 -13.67 25.46
CA ILE A 255 12.14 -14.24 25.36
C ILE A 255 12.26 -15.72 24.98
N GLU A 256 11.80 -16.59 25.87
CA GLU A 256 11.79 -18.04 25.66
C GLU A 256 10.78 -18.45 24.58
N PRO A 257 10.91 -19.64 23.96
CA PRO A 257 9.91 -20.16 23.03
C PRO A 257 8.50 -20.16 23.63
N GLY A 258 7.55 -19.55 22.93
CA GLY A 258 6.15 -19.40 23.37
C GLY A 258 5.91 -18.33 24.45
N GLU A 259 6.94 -17.68 24.98
CA GLU A 259 6.81 -16.65 26.02
C GLU A 259 6.30 -15.33 25.42
N GLU A 260 5.39 -14.66 26.14
CA GLU A 260 5.05 -13.25 25.93
C GLU A 260 5.79 -12.39 26.96
N LYS A 261 6.56 -11.40 26.47
CA LYS A 261 7.28 -10.46 27.33
C LYS A 261 6.79 -9.04 27.10
N THR A 262 6.41 -8.37 28.19
CA THR A 262 6.06 -6.95 28.15
C THR A 262 7.33 -6.13 27.91
N VAL A 263 7.29 -5.27 26.89
CA VAL A 263 8.38 -4.33 26.59
C VAL A 263 8.28 -3.14 27.55
N GLU A 264 7.10 -2.53 27.64
CA GLU A 264 6.87 -1.30 28.39
C GLU A 264 5.38 -1.05 28.61
N ASN A 265 5.06 -0.32 29.69
CA ASN A 265 3.73 0.21 29.98
C ASN A 265 3.80 1.74 30.06
N TRP A 266 3.20 2.43 29.10
CA TRP A 266 3.08 3.89 29.13
C TRP A 266 1.77 4.32 29.79
N SER A 267 1.88 5.10 30.86
CA SER A 267 0.75 5.67 31.59
C SER A 267 0.37 7.10 31.15
N ASN A 268 1.29 7.81 30.49
CA ASN A 268 1.07 9.17 29.99
C ASN A 268 0.58 9.15 28.54
N PRO A 269 -0.30 10.10 28.14
CA PRO A 269 -0.71 10.23 26.75
C PRO A 269 0.48 10.48 25.80
N GLY A 270 0.48 9.76 24.67
CA GLY A 270 1.62 9.75 23.78
C GLY A 270 1.32 9.23 22.37
N GLN A 271 2.37 9.21 21.56
CA GLN A 271 2.39 8.53 20.27
C GLN A 271 3.73 7.83 20.07
N ILE A 272 3.72 6.51 19.88
CA ILE A 272 4.86 5.79 19.34
C ILE A 272 4.89 6.09 17.84
N TYR A 273 6.00 6.62 17.34
CA TYR A 273 6.18 6.90 15.91
C TYR A 273 7.32 6.10 15.30
N GLU A 274 8.10 5.40 16.13
CA GLU A 274 9.07 4.40 15.70
C GLU A 274 9.17 3.30 16.74
N PHE A 275 9.12 2.04 16.29
CA PHE A 275 9.40 0.86 17.08
C PHE A 275 10.43 0.02 16.33
N SER A 276 11.53 -0.32 17.00
CA SER A 276 12.63 -1.08 16.39
C SER A 276 12.94 -2.32 17.19
N VAL A 277 13.22 -3.43 16.51
CA VAL A 277 13.70 -4.67 17.10
C VAL A 277 14.93 -5.12 16.33
N ALA A 278 16.00 -5.44 17.05
CA ALA A 278 17.20 -6.03 16.48
C ALA A 278 17.60 -7.26 17.29
N SER A 279 18.31 -8.21 16.66
CA SER A 279 18.94 -9.28 17.42
C SER A 279 20.07 -8.75 18.30
N ASP A 280 20.17 -9.26 19.52
CA ASP A 280 21.32 -9.08 20.43
C ASP A 280 22.17 -10.36 20.38
N GLY A 281 22.83 -10.57 19.23
CA GLY A 281 23.66 -11.74 18.95
C GLY A 281 23.20 -12.53 17.73
N ASP A 282 22.55 -13.67 17.98
CA ASP A 282 22.19 -14.63 16.92
C ASP A 282 21.14 -14.09 15.94
N PRO A 283 21.16 -14.49 14.66
CA PRO A 283 20.11 -14.17 13.71
C PRO A 283 18.73 -14.63 14.23
N ILE A 284 17.72 -13.78 14.08
CA ILE A 284 16.35 -14.07 14.50
C ILE A 284 15.41 -14.06 13.29
N ASP A 285 14.43 -14.96 13.29
CA ASP A 285 13.34 -14.95 12.34
C ASP A 285 12.25 -13.98 12.83
N PHE A 286 12.24 -12.76 12.29
CA PHE A 286 11.25 -11.74 12.64
C PHE A 286 9.81 -12.14 12.27
N SER A 287 9.61 -13.10 11.35
CA SER A 287 8.28 -13.62 11.03
C SER A 287 7.68 -14.46 12.17
N ARG A 288 8.54 -14.94 13.09
CA ARG A 288 8.18 -15.68 14.30
C ARG A 288 8.12 -14.81 15.55
N LEU A 289 8.25 -13.49 15.42
CA LEU A 289 7.98 -12.55 16.49
C LEU A 289 6.63 -11.90 16.28
N ARG A 290 5.76 -11.98 17.29
CA ARG A 290 4.44 -11.35 17.26
C ARG A 290 4.43 -10.10 18.11
N PHE A 291 3.94 -9.01 17.54
CA PHE A 291 3.74 -7.75 18.22
C PHE A 291 2.33 -7.69 18.78
N LYS A 292 2.23 -7.47 20.09
CA LYS A 292 0.96 -7.26 20.78
C LYS A 292 0.93 -5.87 21.39
N ALA A 293 -0.17 -5.17 21.18
CA ALA A 293 -0.38 -3.85 21.75
C ALA A 293 -1.80 -3.72 22.27
N SER A 294 -1.92 -3.18 23.49
CA SER A 294 -3.18 -2.66 24.00
C SER A 294 -3.07 -1.15 24.14
N PHE A 295 -4.03 -0.44 23.56
CA PHE A 295 -4.17 1.01 23.72
C PHE A 295 -5.42 1.29 24.52
N ASP A 296 -5.28 2.11 25.57
CA ASP A 296 -6.36 2.53 26.46
C ASP A 296 -7.16 1.35 27.03
N GLY A 297 -6.44 0.29 27.41
CA GLY A 297 -7.02 -0.92 27.98
C GLY A 297 -7.68 -1.87 26.98
N LYS A 298 -7.60 -1.60 25.67
CA LYS A 298 -8.16 -2.46 24.62
C LYS A 298 -7.08 -3.07 23.74
N GLU A 299 -7.12 -4.38 23.53
CA GLU A 299 -6.26 -5.04 22.55
C GLU A 299 -6.52 -4.43 21.17
N SER A 300 -5.45 -3.92 20.57
CA SER A 300 -5.49 -3.17 19.32
C SER A 300 -4.59 -3.80 18.27
N VAL A 301 -3.45 -4.36 18.66
CA VAL A 301 -2.57 -5.07 17.73
C VAL A 301 -2.31 -6.47 18.22
N ASN A 302 -2.46 -7.42 17.30
CA ASN A 302 -2.06 -8.81 17.47
C ASN A 302 -1.69 -9.37 16.08
N ALA A 303 -0.42 -9.20 15.70
CA ALA A 303 0.07 -9.57 14.38
C ALA A 303 1.57 -9.90 14.41
N PRO A 304 2.07 -10.74 13.49
CA PRO A 304 3.50 -10.92 13.29
C PRO A 304 4.15 -9.56 13.04
N LEU A 305 5.27 -9.29 13.71
CA LEU A 305 5.99 -8.03 13.64
C LEU A 305 6.40 -7.73 12.19
N PHE A 306 6.83 -8.77 11.46
CA PHE A 306 7.21 -8.64 10.06
C PHE A 306 6.03 -8.25 9.15
N SER A 307 4.81 -8.69 9.46
CA SER A 307 3.60 -8.31 8.72
C SER A 307 3.27 -6.83 8.85
N LEU A 308 3.63 -6.20 9.97
CA LEU A 308 3.53 -4.74 10.11
C LEU A 308 4.50 -3.99 9.19
N ALA A 309 5.56 -4.65 8.70
CA ALA A 309 6.45 -4.10 7.69
C ALA A 309 5.90 -4.24 6.27
N GLY A 310 4.83 -5.02 6.07
CA GLY A 310 4.30 -5.37 4.75
C GLY A 310 4.80 -6.71 4.20
N GLN A 311 5.52 -7.51 5.01
CA GLN A 311 6.05 -8.82 4.62
C GLN A 311 5.51 -9.94 5.52
N ILE A 312 5.13 -11.07 4.93
CA ILE A 312 4.60 -12.22 5.70
C ILE A 312 5.67 -13.31 5.88
N ALA A 313 6.56 -13.45 4.90
CA ALA A 313 7.69 -14.36 4.93
C ALA A 313 8.82 -13.81 4.06
N GLY A 314 10.05 -14.26 4.30
CA GLY A 314 11.23 -13.94 3.50
C GLY A 314 12.33 -13.21 4.26
N GLU A 315 13.54 -13.22 3.69
CA GLU A 315 14.74 -12.59 4.26
C GLU A 315 15.17 -11.33 3.49
N GLU A 316 14.32 -10.84 2.60
CA GLU A 316 14.65 -9.72 1.72
C GLU A 316 14.69 -8.41 2.52
N GLN A 317 15.78 -7.68 2.35
CA GLN A 317 15.89 -6.31 2.85
C GLN A 317 14.72 -5.48 2.31
N LEU A 318 14.11 -4.70 3.19
CA LEU A 318 12.91 -3.93 2.88
C LEU A 318 13.14 -2.47 3.22
N GLN A 319 12.70 -1.59 2.35
CA GLN A 319 12.58 -0.18 2.66
C GLN A 319 11.29 0.36 2.07
N ASN A 320 10.38 0.83 2.93
CA ASN A 320 9.14 1.47 2.52
C ASN A 320 8.80 2.66 3.44
N ALA A 321 7.67 3.32 3.18
CA ALA A 321 7.28 4.52 3.91
C ALA A 321 7.10 4.31 5.43
N VAL A 322 6.78 3.07 5.85
CA VAL A 322 6.42 2.73 7.22
C VAL A 322 7.36 1.71 7.85
N ALA A 323 8.34 1.17 7.12
CA ALA A 323 9.28 0.20 7.68
C ALA A 323 10.62 0.13 6.93
N ASP A 324 11.68 -0.16 7.69
CA ASP A 324 12.99 -0.56 7.17
C ASP A 324 13.40 -1.90 7.78
N PHE A 325 13.99 -2.78 6.98
CA PHE A 325 14.57 -4.04 7.42
C PHE A 325 15.90 -4.29 6.72
N ASP A 326 16.97 -4.45 7.49
CA ASP A 326 18.34 -4.67 6.99
C ASP A 326 18.88 -6.09 7.25
N SER A 327 17.98 -7.06 7.44
CA SER A 327 18.28 -8.44 7.88
C SER A 327 18.64 -8.59 9.37
N SER A 328 19.11 -7.54 10.03
CA SER A 328 19.50 -7.57 11.46
C SER A 328 18.56 -6.77 12.37
N ARG A 329 17.96 -5.73 11.82
CA ARG A 329 17.09 -4.80 12.51
C ARG A 329 15.86 -4.52 11.67
N LEU A 330 14.71 -4.67 12.30
CA LEU A 330 13.43 -4.21 11.80
C LEU A 330 13.05 -2.91 12.50
N VAL A 331 12.69 -1.90 11.71
CA VAL A 331 12.17 -0.61 12.18
C VAL A 331 10.79 -0.42 11.58
N ILE A 332 9.80 -0.11 12.42
CA ILE A 332 8.42 0.16 12.03
C ILE A 332 8.07 1.59 12.46
N ARG A 333 7.38 2.33 11.59
CA ARG A 333 7.04 3.76 11.74
C ARG A 333 5.56 4.05 11.58
N TRP A 334 4.71 3.06 11.84
CA TRP A 334 3.28 3.29 12.01
C TRP A 334 3.06 4.24 13.20
N PRO A 335 2.32 5.35 13.03
CA PRO A 335 1.91 6.19 14.15
C PRO A 335 0.93 5.43 15.04
N MET A 336 1.28 5.25 16.32
CA MET A 336 0.44 4.57 17.31
C MET A 336 0.15 5.54 18.46
N PRO A 337 -0.88 6.41 18.32
CA PRO A 337 -1.31 7.32 19.38
C PRO A 337 -2.03 6.56 20.51
N PHE A 338 -1.93 7.05 21.74
CA PHE A 338 -2.55 6.45 22.92
C PHE A 338 -2.76 7.47 24.05
N ALA A 339 -3.72 7.20 24.94
CA ALA A 339 -3.75 7.79 26.28
C ALA A 339 -2.94 6.92 27.26
N GLN A 340 -3.03 5.60 27.11
CA GLN A 340 -2.21 4.59 27.79
C GLN A 340 -1.84 3.47 26.80
N ALA A 341 -0.64 2.90 26.92
CA ALA A 341 -0.20 1.80 26.06
C ALA A 341 0.48 0.69 26.86
N LYS A 342 0.20 -0.55 26.49
CA LYS A 342 0.97 -1.73 26.89
C LYS A 342 1.44 -2.44 25.63
N ILE A 343 2.74 -2.60 25.49
CA ILE A 343 3.36 -3.28 24.34
C ILE A 343 4.07 -4.55 24.82
N SER A 344 3.86 -5.65 24.12
CA SER A 344 4.53 -6.92 24.36
C SER A 344 4.96 -7.58 23.05
N LEU A 345 5.96 -8.45 23.17
CA LEU A 345 6.44 -9.32 22.10
C LEU A 345 6.21 -10.78 22.51
N VAL A 346 5.77 -11.60 21.57
CA VAL A 346 5.65 -13.06 21.74
C VAL A 346 6.64 -13.74 20.82
N ASN A 347 7.41 -14.69 21.35
CA ASN A 347 8.31 -15.52 20.56
C ASN A 347 7.59 -16.79 20.11
N GLU A 348 7.23 -16.89 18.83
CA GLU A 348 6.58 -18.06 18.23
C GLU A 348 7.58 -19.02 17.55
N SER A 349 8.88 -18.80 17.75
CA SER A 349 9.92 -19.71 17.27
C SER A 349 10.17 -20.86 18.25
N ASP A 350 11.00 -21.81 17.85
CA ASP A 350 11.43 -22.97 18.63
C ASP A 350 12.68 -22.70 19.48
N LYS A 351 13.23 -21.47 19.45
CA LYS A 351 14.46 -21.08 20.16
C LYS A 351 14.26 -19.80 20.96
N ALA A 352 14.98 -19.69 22.08
CA ALA A 352 15.02 -18.45 22.83
C ALA A 352 15.63 -17.32 21.96
N VAL A 353 15.10 -16.11 22.08
CA VAL A 353 15.60 -14.94 21.34
C VAL A 353 16.10 -13.87 22.31
N ARG A 354 17.18 -13.20 21.92
CA ARG A 354 17.70 -12.02 22.62
C ARG A 354 17.56 -10.81 21.71
N LEU A 355 16.91 -9.77 22.22
CA LEU A 355 16.46 -8.63 21.43
C LEU A 355 16.92 -7.32 22.06
N ASP A 356 17.45 -6.44 21.21
CA ASP A 356 17.54 -5.00 21.48
C ASP A 356 16.28 -4.34 20.92
N VAL A 357 15.40 -3.88 21.80
CA VAL A 357 14.14 -3.22 21.44
C VAL A 357 14.24 -1.73 21.68
N GLY A 358 13.75 -0.93 20.74
CA GLY A 358 13.72 0.52 20.81
C GLY A 358 12.33 1.06 20.53
N ALA A 359 11.94 2.10 21.25
CA ALA A 359 10.73 2.86 20.96
C ALA A 359 11.04 4.35 20.98
N ARG A 360 10.56 5.08 19.98
CA ARG A 360 10.56 6.55 20.00
C ARG A 360 9.14 7.04 20.21
N VAL A 361 8.97 7.80 21.28
CA VAL A 361 7.66 8.21 21.78
C VAL A 361 7.63 9.73 21.91
N SER A 362 6.56 10.33 21.42
CA SER A 362 6.23 11.72 21.70
C SER A 362 5.20 11.78 22.81
N GLU A 363 5.44 12.56 23.86
CA GLU A 363 4.47 12.77 24.96
C GLU A 363 3.63 14.03 24.71
N PHE A 364 2.36 13.96 25.09
CA PHE A 364 1.37 15.02 24.86
C PHE A 364 0.60 15.36 26.14
N ALA A 365 -0.14 16.48 26.11
CA ALA A 365 -1.03 16.86 27.21
C ALA A 365 -2.24 15.93 27.34
N ALA A 366 -2.75 15.50 26.18
CA ALA A 366 -3.84 14.57 25.99
C ALA A 366 -3.48 13.64 24.83
N ALA A 367 -4.24 12.57 24.59
CA ALA A 367 -3.96 11.71 23.46
C ALA A 367 -4.06 12.51 22.15
N PRO A 368 -3.04 12.48 21.26
CA PRO A 368 -2.97 13.37 20.10
C PRO A 368 -3.97 13.03 18.99
N SER A 369 -4.74 11.96 19.16
CA SER A 369 -5.82 11.56 18.26
C SER A 369 -6.87 10.78 19.05
N ALA A 370 -8.10 10.74 18.54
CA ALA A 370 -9.15 9.83 19.03
C ALA A 370 -9.02 8.41 18.42
N TYR A 371 -8.24 8.25 17.36
CA TYR A 371 -8.05 6.98 16.66
C TYR A 371 -6.88 6.18 17.26
N ARG A 372 -6.92 4.86 17.14
CA ARG A 372 -5.85 3.96 17.59
C ARG A 372 -5.40 3.09 16.44
N PHE A 373 -4.09 2.84 16.39
CA PHE A 373 -3.54 1.92 15.41
C PHE A 373 -4.03 0.50 15.73
N ARG A 374 -4.56 -0.17 14.71
CA ARG A 374 -5.06 -1.53 14.80
C ARG A 374 -4.49 -2.38 13.68
N ALA A 375 -4.00 -3.56 14.04
CA ALA A 375 -3.56 -4.55 13.08
C ALA A 375 -3.89 -5.96 13.58
N VAL A 376 -4.44 -6.76 12.69
CA VAL A 376 -4.87 -8.14 12.95
C VAL A 376 -4.34 -9.02 11.84
N GLN A 377 -4.03 -10.28 12.17
CA GLN A 377 -3.71 -11.29 11.19
C GLN A 377 -4.94 -12.19 10.95
N GLN A 378 -5.20 -12.52 9.69
CA GLN A 378 -6.19 -13.52 9.30
C GLN A 378 -5.58 -14.47 8.27
N THR A 379 -6.07 -15.71 8.28
CA THR A 379 -5.71 -16.74 7.29
C THR A 379 -6.98 -17.37 6.79
N ALA A 380 -7.13 -17.49 5.47
CA ALA A 380 -8.30 -18.11 4.85
C ALA A 380 -7.88 -18.90 3.61
N ARG A 381 -8.65 -19.95 3.30
CA ARG A 381 -8.55 -20.68 2.03
C ARG A 381 -9.63 -20.18 1.09
N THR A 382 -9.25 -19.72 -0.10
CA THR A 382 -10.18 -19.26 -1.15
C THR A 382 -11.15 -20.35 -1.54
N GLN A 383 -12.41 -19.98 -1.74
CA GLN A 383 -13.44 -20.84 -2.34
C GLN A 383 -14.01 -20.13 -3.57
N LYS A 384 -14.36 -20.89 -4.61
CA LYS A 384 -14.96 -20.32 -5.81
C LYS A 384 -16.19 -19.48 -5.45
N ASP A 385 -16.26 -18.28 -5.99
CA ASP A 385 -17.38 -17.34 -5.85
C ASP A 385 -17.69 -16.93 -4.38
N LYS A 386 -16.74 -17.13 -3.45
CA LYS A 386 -16.86 -16.68 -2.06
C LYS A 386 -15.73 -15.70 -1.72
N PRO A 387 -16.04 -14.45 -1.40
CA PRO A 387 -15.04 -13.47 -1.00
C PRO A 387 -14.39 -13.87 0.32
N ILE A 388 -13.12 -13.49 0.49
CA ILE A 388 -12.43 -13.58 1.78
C ILE A 388 -12.63 -12.25 2.49
N SER A 389 -13.13 -12.29 3.73
CA SER A 389 -13.10 -11.11 4.59
C SER A 389 -11.65 -10.84 4.98
N ILE A 390 -11.13 -9.67 4.62
CA ILE A 390 -9.77 -9.24 4.98
C ILE A 390 -9.77 -8.57 6.36
N LEU A 391 -10.85 -7.83 6.66
CA LEU A 391 -11.02 -7.10 7.90
C LEU A 391 -12.50 -6.90 8.19
N ASP A 392 -12.97 -7.37 9.35
CA ASP A 392 -14.32 -7.09 9.86
C ASP A 392 -14.18 -6.37 11.21
N VAL A 393 -14.39 -5.06 11.17
CA VAL A 393 -14.23 -4.18 12.34
C VAL A 393 -15.37 -3.19 12.41
N LYS A 394 -15.91 -3.02 13.62
CA LYS A 394 -16.94 -2.00 13.90
C LYS A 394 -16.28 -0.78 14.53
N GLY A 395 -16.60 0.40 14.02
CA GLY A 395 -16.11 1.68 14.53
C GLY A 395 -15.87 2.70 13.43
N THR A 396 -15.36 3.86 13.81
CA THR A 396 -14.92 4.90 12.88
C THR A 396 -13.40 4.88 12.77
N GLY A 397 -12.89 4.86 11.55
CA GLY A 397 -11.46 4.77 11.30
C GLY A 397 -11.17 4.54 9.83
N SER A 398 -9.95 4.08 9.55
CA SER A 398 -9.44 3.97 8.18
C SER A 398 -8.65 2.70 8.00
N PHE A 399 -8.80 2.10 6.82
CA PHE A 399 -7.93 1.01 6.40
C PHE A 399 -6.69 1.60 5.75
N VAL A 400 -5.53 1.35 6.36
CA VAL A 400 -4.27 2.03 5.99
C VAL A 400 -3.22 1.10 5.40
N GLY A 401 -3.45 -0.21 5.41
CA GLY A 401 -2.50 -1.16 4.85
C GLY A 401 -2.97 -2.61 4.90
N LEU A 402 -2.44 -3.40 3.98
CA LEU A 402 -2.61 -4.85 3.88
C LEU A 402 -1.26 -5.48 3.58
N ALA A 403 -0.83 -6.42 4.41
CA ALA A 403 0.18 -7.40 4.03
C ALA A 403 -0.57 -8.66 3.60
N LEU A 404 -0.34 -9.12 2.37
CA LEU A 404 -1.03 -10.28 1.80
C LEU A 404 -0.02 -11.29 1.25
N SER A 405 -0.20 -12.54 1.63
CA SER A 405 0.54 -13.68 1.08
C SER A 405 -0.47 -14.65 0.54
N ILE A 406 -0.26 -15.08 -0.70
CA ILE A 406 -1.14 -16.00 -1.40
C ILE A 406 -0.28 -17.18 -1.82
N GLU A 407 -0.61 -18.35 -1.30
CA GLU A 407 0.03 -19.59 -1.68
C GLU A 407 -0.96 -20.46 -2.46
N PRO A 408 -0.68 -20.82 -3.72
CA PRO A 408 -1.51 -21.77 -4.44
C PRO A 408 -1.37 -23.15 -3.81
N THR A 409 -2.48 -23.89 -3.69
CA THR A 409 -2.42 -25.30 -3.28
C THR A 409 -1.58 -26.10 -4.28
N GLU A 410 -0.91 -27.16 -3.81
CA GLU A 410 -0.07 -28.03 -4.65
C GLU A 410 -0.81 -28.48 -5.92
N ASP A 411 -2.08 -28.87 -5.83
CA ASP A 411 -2.86 -29.35 -6.98
C ASP A 411 -3.42 -28.26 -7.90
N SER A 412 -3.14 -26.98 -7.63
CA SER A 412 -3.66 -25.88 -8.45
C SER A 412 -3.02 -25.90 -9.82
N ARG A 413 -3.82 -26.12 -10.88
CA ARG A 413 -3.38 -25.95 -12.28
C ARG A 413 -3.02 -24.49 -12.63
N ARG A 414 -3.27 -23.54 -11.72
CA ARG A 414 -3.10 -22.09 -11.84
C ARG A 414 -1.87 -21.57 -11.08
N ARG A 415 -0.76 -22.31 -11.12
CA ARG A 415 0.49 -21.96 -10.39
C ARG A 415 1.15 -20.64 -10.83
N THR A 416 0.66 -20.02 -11.91
CA THR A 416 1.17 -18.77 -12.44
C THR A 416 0.02 -17.76 -12.67
N PHE A 417 0.05 -16.65 -11.92
CA PHE A 417 -0.73 -15.40 -12.06
C PHE A 417 -2.25 -15.40 -11.83
N ALA A 418 -2.96 -16.52 -11.95
CA ALA A 418 -4.44 -16.48 -11.92
C ALA A 418 -5.08 -16.32 -10.52
N TYR A 419 -4.28 -16.12 -9.46
CA TYR A 419 -4.77 -15.82 -8.11
C TYR A 419 -4.95 -14.32 -7.85
N LEU A 420 -4.59 -13.45 -8.80
CA LEU A 420 -4.75 -11.98 -8.72
C LEU A 420 -5.98 -11.47 -9.48
N GLU A 421 -6.80 -12.35 -10.03
CA GLU A 421 -8.02 -12.02 -10.80
C GLU A 421 -9.26 -11.84 -9.90
N GLY A 422 -9.08 -11.83 -8.58
CA GLY A 422 -10.17 -11.58 -7.64
C GLY A 422 -10.40 -10.09 -7.46
N ASN A 423 -11.67 -9.67 -7.52
CA ASN A 423 -12.06 -8.29 -7.22
C ASN A 423 -12.04 -8.05 -5.70
N GLU A 424 -11.66 -6.85 -5.29
CA GLU A 424 -11.77 -6.36 -3.89
C GLU A 424 -13.19 -5.91 -3.53
#